data_AF-A0A9D4PD36-F1
#
_entry.id   AF-A0A9D4PD36-F1
#
_cell.length_a   1.000
_cell.length_b   1.000
_cell.length_c   1.000
_cell.angle_alpha   90.00
_cell.angle_beta   90.00
_cell.angle_gamma   90.00
#
_symmetry.space_group_name_H-M   'P 1'
#
loop_
_entity.id
_entity.type
_entity.pdbx_description
1 polymer ?
#
loop_
_entity_poly.entity_id
_entity_poly.type
_entity_poly.pdbx_seq_one_letter_code
_entity_poly.pdbx_strand_id
1 'polypeptide(L)'
;MEIEVVTASSNKQLAKLHGLNQSTTILDVKKQLHRLISVSRTNVARALQVFLVEYFGPLALYLLTVSRPSWIYGQYASRHNMDVAVKIAAGCWSLHYVKRLLETLFVHRFSHGTMPITNLFKNCSYYWLFGLYIGYYVNHPLYTPPALGPVQVYGGLAAFLCKQTLQCLFEGQRFNKCRVFSGTKERRIPVPTSNPFTLLFEFVSCPNYTYEVMAWLSFTFMTQCLPGKNFNVP
;
A
#
# COMPACT_ATOMS: atom_id res chain seq x y z
N MET A 1 1.25 -5.36 -43.08
CA MET A 1 0.06 -6.13 -42.68
C MET A 1 -0.07 -6.06 -41.15
N GLU A 2 -1.25 -5.83 -40.62
CA GLU A 2 -1.50 -5.94 -39.17
C GLU A 2 -2.17 -7.30 -38.91
N ILE A 3 -1.65 -8.06 -37.93
CA ILE A 3 -2.26 -9.33 -37.52
C ILE A 3 -2.71 -9.21 -36.08
N GLU A 4 -4.00 -9.43 -35.85
CA GLU A 4 -4.58 -9.53 -34.52
C GLU A 4 -4.54 -10.98 -34.05
N VAL A 5 -3.87 -11.20 -32.92
CA VAL A 5 -3.85 -12.52 -32.28
C VAL A 5 -5.05 -12.59 -31.34
N VAL A 6 -5.99 -13.48 -31.63
CA VAL A 6 -7.22 -13.66 -30.86
C VAL A 6 -7.24 -15.00 -30.13
N THR A 7 -7.95 -15.05 -29.01
CA THR A 7 -8.13 -16.28 -28.24
C THR A 7 -9.14 -17.19 -28.94
N ALA A 8 -8.79 -18.45 -29.19
CA ALA A 8 -9.64 -19.39 -29.95
C ALA A 8 -11.05 -19.60 -29.33
N SER A 9 -11.18 -19.47 -28.01
CA SER A 9 -12.45 -19.71 -27.29
C SER A 9 -13.34 -18.47 -27.11
N SER A 10 -12.80 -17.27 -27.25
CA SER A 10 -13.54 -16.02 -26.94
C SER A 10 -13.36 -14.91 -27.98
N ASN A 11 -12.69 -15.22 -29.09
CA ASN A 11 -12.31 -14.31 -30.17
C ASN A 11 -11.70 -12.98 -29.70
N LYS A 12 -11.08 -13.03 -28.53
CA LYS A 12 -10.64 -11.86 -27.80
C LYS A 12 -9.21 -11.50 -28.17
N GLN A 13 -9.00 -10.24 -28.54
CA GLN A 13 -7.70 -9.72 -28.93
C GLN A 13 -6.69 -9.81 -27.76
N LEU A 14 -5.61 -10.56 -27.97
CA LEU A 14 -4.51 -10.79 -27.03
C LEU A 14 -3.31 -9.88 -27.31
N ALA A 15 -2.99 -9.69 -28.59
CA ALA A 15 -1.88 -8.86 -29.04
C ALA A 15 -2.12 -8.35 -30.45
N LYS A 16 -1.62 -7.14 -30.74
CA LYS A 16 -1.59 -6.56 -32.08
C LYS A 16 -0.14 -6.57 -32.56
N LEU A 17 0.12 -7.29 -33.66
CA LEU A 17 1.45 -7.36 -34.26
C LEU A 17 1.53 -6.38 -35.43
N HIS A 18 2.53 -5.50 -35.40
CA HIS A 18 2.79 -4.52 -36.44
C HIS A 18 4.02 -4.90 -37.27
N GLY A 19 4.08 -4.45 -38.52
CA GLY A 19 5.26 -4.59 -39.38
C GLY A 19 5.45 -5.97 -40.02
N LEU A 20 4.38 -6.77 -40.14
CA LEU A 20 4.44 -8.07 -40.79
C LEU A 20 4.33 -7.92 -42.32
N ASN A 21 5.22 -8.60 -43.05
CA ASN A 21 5.24 -8.66 -44.51
C ASN A 21 4.70 -10.02 -45.00
N GLN A 22 4.34 -10.15 -46.29
CA GLN A 22 3.85 -11.42 -46.86
C GLN A 22 4.85 -12.58 -46.77
N SER A 23 6.14 -12.29 -46.60
CA SER A 23 7.21 -13.28 -46.40
C SER A 23 7.36 -13.76 -44.95
N THR A 24 6.56 -13.25 -44.01
CA THR A 24 6.74 -13.56 -42.58
C THR A 24 6.23 -14.96 -42.26
N THR A 25 7.09 -15.80 -41.66
CA THR A 25 6.71 -17.18 -41.33
C THR A 25 5.92 -17.26 -40.02
N ILE A 26 5.20 -18.37 -39.81
CA ILE A 26 4.54 -18.69 -38.54
C ILE A 26 5.55 -18.66 -37.36
N LEU A 27 6.80 -19.05 -37.61
CA LEU A 27 7.86 -19.04 -36.61
C LEU A 27 8.21 -17.61 -36.15
N ASP A 28 8.22 -16.65 -37.06
CA ASP A 28 8.52 -15.24 -36.76
C ASP A 28 7.39 -14.59 -35.95
N VAL A 29 6.14 -14.91 -36.29
CA VAL A 29 4.97 -14.52 -35.50
C VAL A 29 5.07 -15.10 -34.08
N LYS A 30 5.43 -16.38 -33.95
CA LYS A 30 5.63 -17.03 -32.64
C LYS A 30 6.73 -16.35 -31.82
N LYS A 31 7.87 -16.00 -32.45
CA LYS A 31 8.98 -15.28 -31.79
C LYS A 31 8.55 -13.90 -31.31
N GLN A 32 7.86 -13.12 -32.14
CA GLN A 32 7.36 -11.80 -31.76
C GLN A 32 6.35 -11.87 -30.62
N LEU A 33 5.41 -12.82 -30.66
CA LEU A 33 4.43 -13.02 -29.59
C LEU A 33 5.13 -13.41 -28.27
N HIS A 34 6.09 -14.34 -28.30
CA HIS A 34 6.88 -14.70 -27.12
C HIS A 34 7.63 -13.50 -26.54
N ARG A 35 8.20 -12.63 -27.39
CA ARG A 35 8.87 -11.39 -26.96
C ARG A 35 7.90 -10.41 -26.29
N LEU A 36 6.69 -10.24 -26.83
CA LEU A 36 5.68 -9.38 -26.21
C LEU A 36 5.25 -9.91 -24.84
N ILE A 37 5.04 -11.22 -24.72
CA ILE A 37 4.70 -11.88 -23.45
C ILE A 37 5.84 -11.72 -22.44
N SER A 38 7.10 -11.93 -22.84
CA SER A 38 8.25 -11.78 -21.95
C SER A 38 8.43 -10.33 -21.47
N VAL A 39 8.27 -9.35 -22.36
CA VAL A 39 8.32 -7.92 -22.02
C VAL A 39 7.19 -7.55 -21.05
N SER A 40 5.96 -8.00 -21.32
CA SER A 40 4.82 -7.77 -20.43
C SER A 40 5.06 -8.35 -19.03
N ARG A 41 5.51 -9.61 -18.94
CA ARG A 41 5.86 -10.24 -17.65
C ARG A 41 6.94 -9.46 -16.90
N THR A 42 7.98 -9.03 -17.60
CA THR A 42 9.08 -8.24 -17.01
C THR A 42 8.59 -6.90 -16.47
N ASN A 43 7.70 -6.22 -17.18
CA ASN A 43 7.13 -4.94 -16.75
C ASN A 43 6.24 -5.09 -15.52
N VAL A 44 5.43 -6.17 -15.44
CA VAL A 44 4.63 -6.48 -14.25
C VAL A 44 5.52 -6.78 -13.05
N ALA A 45 6.58 -7.59 -13.24
CA ALA A 45 7.52 -7.91 -12.17
C ALA A 45 8.24 -6.66 -11.62
N ARG A 46 8.66 -5.75 -12.52
CA ARG A 46 9.26 -4.46 -12.14
C ARG A 46 8.29 -3.58 -11.37
N ALA A 47 7.04 -3.46 -11.82
CA ALA A 47 6.01 -2.70 -11.11
C ALA A 47 5.77 -3.26 -9.70
N LEU A 48 5.70 -4.59 -9.55
CA LEU A 48 5.56 -5.22 -8.25
C LEU A 48 6.75 -4.88 -7.32
N GLN A 49 7.98 -5.00 -7.82
CA GLN A 49 9.18 -4.67 -7.05
C GLN A 49 9.21 -3.20 -6.59
N VAL A 50 8.79 -2.27 -7.45
CA VAL A 50 8.68 -0.83 -7.15
C VAL A 50 7.79 -0.61 -5.93
N PHE A 51 6.55 -1.12 -5.95
CA PHE A 51 5.62 -0.94 -4.83
C PHE A 51 6.04 -1.66 -3.56
N LEU A 52 6.68 -2.82 -3.66
CA LEU A 52 7.20 -3.53 -2.49
C LEU A 52 8.28 -2.71 -1.78
N VAL A 53 9.23 -2.13 -2.53
CA VAL A 53 10.30 -1.29 -1.95
C VAL A 53 9.72 0.01 -1.36
N GLU A 54 8.73 0.59 -2.03
CA GLU A 54 8.03 1.80 -1.56
C GLU A 54 7.39 1.60 -0.17
N TYR A 55 6.69 0.48 0.05
CA TYR A 55 6.02 0.19 1.32
C TYR A 55 6.88 -0.53 2.36
N PHE A 56 7.95 -1.21 1.93
CA PHE A 56 8.86 -1.90 2.84
C PHE A 56 9.69 -0.91 3.67
N GLY A 57 10.15 0.18 3.08
CA GLY A 57 10.99 1.15 3.78
C GLY A 57 10.35 1.81 5.00
N PRO A 58 9.11 2.35 4.92
CA PRO A 58 8.43 2.92 6.07
C PRO A 58 8.23 1.93 7.21
N LEU A 59 8.00 0.65 6.87
CA LEU A 59 7.91 -0.43 7.85
C LEU A 59 9.27 -0.67 8.52
N ALA A 60 10.32 -0.85 7.72
CA ALA A 60 11.66 -1.15 8.21
C ALA A 60 12.24 0.00 9.05
N LEU A 61 12.12 1.25 8.58
CA LEU A 61 12.64 2.43 9.27
C LEU A 61 11.85 2.74 10.55
N TYR A 62 10.54 2.53 10.56
CA TYR A 62 9.78 2.65 11.80
C TYR A 62 10.21 1.59 12.82
N LEU A 63 10.33 0.32 12.42
CA LEU A 63 10.80 -0.75 13.32
C LEU A 63 12.24 -0.53 13.81
N LEU A 64 13.09 0.08 12.98
CA LEU A 64 14.42 0.51 13.39
C LEU A 64 14.33 1.51 14.56
N THR A 65 13.42 2.48 14.52
CA THR A 65 13.23 3.44 15.62
C THR A 65 12.68 2.81 16.90
N VAL A 66 11.88 1.73 16.80
CA VAL A 66 11.42 0.96 17.97
C VAL A 66 12.59 0.33 18.73
N SER A 67 13.65 -0.06 18.03
CA SER A 67 14.88 -0.58 18.65
C SER A 67 15.68 0.47 19.42
N ARG A 68 15.30 1.75 19.30
CA ARG A 68 15.95 2.92 19.92
C ARG A 68 17.48 2.88 19.81
N PRO A 69 18.02 2.85 18.57
CA PRO A 69 19.46 2.74 18.39
C PRO A 69 20.18 3.97 18.98
N SER A 70 21.35 3.71 19.55
CA SER A 70 22.13 4.73 20.28
C SER A 70 22.54 5.93 19.43
N TRP A 71 22.69 5.75 18.12
CA TRP A 71 23.05 6.81 17.18
C TRP A 71 21.88 7.74 16.80
N ILE A 72 20.63 7.36 17.10
CA ILE A 72 19.46 8.23 16.90
C ILE A 72 19.05 8.91 18.21
N TYR A 73 18.99 8.14 19.30
CA TYR A 73 18.38 8.58 20.56
C TYR A 73 19.37 8.80 21.71
N GLY A 74 20.67 8.61 21.46
CA GLY A 74 21.72 8.72 22.46
C GLY A 74 21.99 7.42 23.21
N GLN A 75 23.08 7.42 23.98
CA GLN A 75 23.46 6.27 24.79
C GLN A 75 22.36 5.96 25.83
N TYR A 76 22.08 4.67 26.03
CA TYR A 76 21.09 4.17 27.01
C TYR A 76 19.61 4.40 26.69
N ALA A 77 19.26 4.95 25.53
CA ALA A 77 17.86 5.10 25.11
C ALA A 77 17.08 3.77 25.08
N SER A 78 17.73 2.68 24.66
CA SER A 78 17.14 1.34 24.63
C SER A 78 16.86 0.74 26.02
N ARG A 79 17.45 1.29 27.08
CA ARG A 79 17.21 0.84 28.47
C ARG A 79 15.92 1.41 29.06
N HIS A 80 15.37 2.46 28.45
CA HIS A 80 14.12 3.06 28.90
C HIS A 80 12.94 2.17 28.53
N ASN A 81 12.03 1.94 29.48
CA ASN A 81 10.80 1.22 29.22
C ASN A 81 9.97 1.93 28.14
N MET A 82 9.35 1.15 27.27
CA MET A 82 8.38 1.66 26.30
C MET A 82 6.98 1.67 26.92
N ASP A 83 6.32 2.82 26.81
CA ASP A 83 4.91 2.97 27.18
C ASP A 83 4.01 2.04 26.33
N VAL A 84 2.87 1.65 26.90
CA VAL A 84 1.92 0.76 26.23
C VAL A 84 1.38 1.40 24.94
N ALA A 85 1.15 2.71 24.92
CA ALA A 85 0.70 3.42 23.73
C ALA A 85 1.72 3.31 22.57
N VAL A 86 3.01 3.38 22.87
CA VAL A 86 4.09 3.25 21.88
C VAL A 86 4.14 1.84 21.30
N LYS A 87 3.99 0.81 22.16
CA LYS A 87 3.92 -0.60 21.72
C LYS A 87 2.71 -0.85 20.82
N ILE A 88 1.55 -0.32 21.20
CA ILE A 88 0.33 -0.41 20.40
C ILE A 88 0.49 0.33 19.07
N ALA A 89 1.07 1.53 19.08
CA ALA A 89 1.34 2.31 17.87
C ALA A 89 2.28 1.56 16.92
N ALA A 90 3.34 0.93 17.43
CA ALA A 90 4.22 0.08 16.63
C ALA A 90 3.48 -1.11 16.01
N GLY A 91 2.57 -1.73 16.77
CA GLY A 91 1.67 -2.76 16.26
C GLY A 91 0.76 -2.26 15.13
N CYS A 92 0.09 -1.12 15.31
CA CYS A 92 -0.77 -0.49 14.31
C CYS A 92 -0.02 -0.14 13.02
N TRP A 93 1.14 0.49 13.16
CA TRP A 93 2.00 0.84 12.02
C TRP A 93 2.42 -0.40 11.24
N SER A 94 2.92 -1.41 11.97
CA SER A 94 3.36 -2.67 11.37
C SER A 94 2.21 -3.38 10.66
N LEU A 95 1.06 -3.50 11.32
CA LEU A 95 -0.13 -4.14 10.76
C LEU A 95 -0.57 -3.45 9.47
N HIS A 96 -0.60 -2.11 9.45
CA HIS A 96 -0.97 -1.35 8.26
C HIS A 96 -0.04 -1.60 7.07
N TYR A 97 1.28 -1.47 7.28
CA TYR A 97 2.23 -1.64 6.17
C TYR A 97 2.38 -3.10 5.75
N VAL A 98 2.30 -4.06 6.68
CA VAL A 98 2.26 -5.50 6.34
C VAL A 98 1.02 -5.81 5.51
N LYS A 99 -0.15 -5.28 5.89
CA LYS A 99 -1.38 -5.39 5.11
C LYS A 99 -1.19 -4.85 3.68
N ARG A 100 -0.60 -3.65 3.53
CA ARG A 100 -0.30 -3.07 2.19
C ARG A 100 0.68 -3.91 1.37
N LEU A 101 1.70 -4.51 2.01
CA LEU A 101 2.63 -5.42 1.35
C LEU A 101 1.92 -6.69 0.86
N LEU A 102 1.08 -7.29 1.71
CA LEU A 102 0.28 -8.46 1.35
C LEU A 102 -0.72 -8.14 0.23
N GLU A 103 -1.36 -6.99 0.25
CA GLU A 103 -2.26 -6.57 -0.83
C GLU A 103 -1.52 -6.33 -2.14
N THR A 104 -0.33 -5.74 -2.07
CA THR A 104 0.53 -5.56 -3.23
C THR A 104 0.93 -6.91 -3.86
N LEU A 105 1.15 -7.94 -3.03
CA LEU A 105 1.51 -9.29 -3.48
C LEU A 105 0.30 -10.09 -4.01
N PHE A 106 -0.84 -10.05 -3.32
CA PHE A 106 -1.94 -10.99 -3.54
C PHE A 106 -3.20 -10.38 -4.16
N VAL A 107 -3.44 -9.09 -3.93
CA VAL A 107 -4.70 -8.41 -4.30
C VAL A 107 -4.52 -7.50 -5.52
N HIS A 108 -3.42 -6.76 -5.59
CA HIS A 108 -3.15 -5.80 -6.64
C HIS A 108 -2.71 -6.49 -7.94
N ARG A 109 -3.45 -6.25 -9.02
CA ARG A 109 -2.98 -6.54 -10.38
C ARG A 109 -2.38 -5.30 -11.02
N PHE A 110 -1.09 -5.36 -11.30
CA PHE A 110 -0.41 -4.40 -12.14
C PHE A 110 -0.58 -4.82 -13.60
N SER A 111 -1.22 -3.97 -14.42
CA SER A 111 -1.47 -4.26 -15.83
C SER A 111 -0.61 -3.43 -16.78
N HIS A 112 -0.06 -2.29 -16.33
CA HIS A 112 0.83 -1.45 -17.13
C HIS A 112 2.02 -1.01 -16.26
N GLY A 113 3.23 -1.09 -16.82
CA GLY A 113 4.44 -0.54 -16.20
C GLY A 113 4.47 0.97 -16.36
N THR A 114 3.75 1.69 -15.50
CA THR A 114 3.51 3.13 -15.63
C THR A 114 4.43 4.02 -14.80
N MET A 115 5.39 3.48 -14.04
CA MET A 115 6.27 4.34 -13.24
C MET A 115 7.70 4.38 -13.78
N PRO A 116 8.17 5.55 -14.25
CA PRO A 116 9.58 5.81 -14.45
C PRO A 116 10.36 5.58 -13.14
N ILE A 117 11.55 4.99 -13.24
CA ILE A 117 12.40 4.66 -12.07
C ILE A 117 12.74 5.91 -11.24
N THR A 118 12.79 7.09 -11.86
CA THR A 118 13.04 8.36 -11.16
C THR A 118 11.94 8.73 -10.17
N ASN A 119 10.68 8.37 -10.45
CA ASN A 119 9.56 8.62 -9.54
C ASN A 119 9.57 7.66 -8.35
N LEU A 120 10.12 6.45 -8.53
CA LEU A 120 10.33 5.50 -7.42
C LEU A 120 11.20 6.13 -6.34
N PHE A 121 12.31 6.78 -6.68
CA PHE A 121 13.19 7.40 -5.68
C PHE A 121 12.50 8.52 -4.91
N LYS A 122 11.67 9.34 -5.58
CA LYS A 122 10.89 10.40 -4.93
C LYS A 122 9.85 9.82 -3.96
N ASN A 123 9.11 8.81 -4.40
CA ASN A 123 8.11 8.17 -3.56
C ASN A 123 8.75 7.45 -2.37
N CYS A 124 9.80 6.65 -2.62
CA CYS A 124 10.53 5.96 -1.56
C CYS A 124 11.08 6.96 -0.56
N SER A 125 11.84 7.98 -0.99
CA SER A 125 12.39 8.98 -0.06
C SER A 125 11.29 9.64 0.78
N TYR A 126 10.16 10.03 0.16
CA TYR A 126 9.02 10.59 0.89
C TYR A 126 8.48 9.62 1.95
N TYR A 127 8.07 8.41 1.56
CA TYR A 127 7.46 7.45 2.48
C TYR A 127 8.44 6.98 3.56
N TRP A 128 9.70 6.73 3.19
CA TRP A 128 10.75 6.25 4.08
C TRP A 128 11.09 7.29 5.14
N LEU A 129 11.32 8.54 4.71
CA LEU A 129 11.58 9.64 5.63
C LEU A 129 10.36 9.96 6.50
N PHE A 130 9.15 9.86 5.95
CA PHE A 130 7.94 10.05 6.74
C PHE A 130 7.78 8.96 7.82
N GLY A 131 8.05 7.70 7.49
CA GLY A 131 8.05 6.60 8.46
C GLY A 131 9.12 6.77 9.55
N LEU A 132 10.31 7.23 9.16
CA LEU A 132 11.38 7.57 10.10
C LEU A 132 10.99 8.76 10.99
N TYR A 133 10.37 9.80 10.43
CA TYR A 133 9.95 11.00 11.15
C TYR A 133 8.89 10.69 12.20
N ILE A 134 7.84 9.96 11.85
CA ILE A 134 6.81 9.55 12.80
C ILE A 134 7.39 8.58 13.84
N GLY A 135 8.18 7.60 13.39
CA GLY A 135 8.86 6.65 14.28
C GLY A 135 9.78 7.34 15.29
N TYR A 136 10.50 8.39 14.85
CA TYR A 136 11.38 9.17 15.71
C TYR A 136 10.65 9.70 16.94
N TYR A 137 9.53 10.40 16.73
CA TYR A 137 8.77 11.04 17.80
C TYR A 137 7.97 10.06 18.66
N VAL A 138 7.28 9.10 18.03
CA VAL A 138 6.45 8.14 18.77
C VAL A 138 7.30 7.22 19.62
N ASN A 139 8.46 6.77 19.11
CA ASN A 139 9.32 5.84 19.83
C ASN A 139 10.37 6.54 20.72
N HIS A 140 10.37 7.87 20.81
CA HIS A 140 11.34 8.63 21.61
C HIS A 140 11.33 8.20 23.10
N PRO A 141 12.50 8.10 23.78
CA PRO A 141 12.54 7.73 25.20
C PRO A 141 11.80 8.72 26.11
N LEU A 142 11.72 9.99 25.71
CA LEU A 142 10.97 11.05 26.39
C LEU A 142 9.51 11.17 25.93
N TYR A 143 8.95 10.13 25.32
CA TYR A 143 7.54 10.13 24.90
C TYR A 143 6.62 10.34 26.11
N THR A 144 5.77 11.35 26.04
CA THR A 144 4.76 11.64 27.06
C THR A 144 3.48 10.87 26.74
N PRO A 145 2.94 10.06 27.68
CA PRO A 145 1.67 9.38 27.49
C PRO A 145 0.53 10.34 27.16
N PRO A 146 -0.52 9.86 26.46
CA PRO A 146 -1.63 10.71 26.06
C PRO A 146 -2.41 11.25 27.27
N ALA A 147 -2.86 12.50 27.17
CA ALA A 147 -3.50 13.28 28.24
C ALA A 147 -4.81 12.66 28.75
N LEU A 148 -5.56 11.95 27.91
CA LEU A 148 -6.78 11.23 28.31
C LEU A 148 -6.51 9.78 28.73
N GLY A 149 -5.23 9.40 28.85
CA GLY A 149 -4.80 8.10 29.35
C GLY A 149 -5.24 6.91 28.50
N PRO A 150 -5.46 5.73 29.12
CA PRO A 150 -5.72 4.48 28.41
C PRO A 150 -6.98 4.50 27.53
N VAL A 151 -8.01 5.26 27.91
CA VAL A 151 -9.27 5.35 27.15
C VAL A 151 -9.01 5.88 25.74
N GLN A 152 -8.15 6.89 25.62
CA GLN A 152 -7.76 7.45 24.32
C GLN A 152 -6.92 6.47 23.50
N VAL A 153 -6.02 5.71 24.16
CA VAL A 153 -5.20 4.70 23.49
C VAL A 153 -6.08 3.60 22.90
N TYR A 154 -6.95 2.99 23.72
CA TYR A 154 -7.81 1.89 23.28
C TYR A 154 -8.93 2.35 22.34
N GLY A 155 -9.48 3.55 22.54
CA GLY A 155 -10.46 4.14 21.62
C GLY A 155 -9.86 4.44 20.25
N GLY A 156 -8.65 5.01 20.22
CA GLY A 156 -7.89 5.23 18.99
C GLY A 156 -7.54 3.91 18.27
N LEU A 157 -7.10 2.89 19.02
CA LEU A 157 -6.83 1.55 18.52
C LEU A 157 -8.08 0.90 17.90
N ALA A 158 -9.22 0.92 18.61
CA ALA A 158 -10.47 0.35 18.12
C ALA A 158 -10.92 1.04 16.82
N ALA A 159 -10.83 2.37 16.77
CA ALA A 159 -11.15 3.13 15.57
C ALA A 159 -10.19 2.82 14.41
N PHE A 160 -8.89 2.65 14.68
CA PHE A 160 -7.88 2.26 13.69
C PHE A 160 -8.16 0.86 13.11
N LEU A 161 -8.36 -0.14 13.98
CA LEU A 161 -8.62 -1.52 13.57
C LEU A 161 -9.94 -1.67 12.82
N CYS A 162 -10.98 -0.96 13.27
CA CYS A 162 -12.24 -0.90 12.55
C CYS A 162 -12.00 -0.47 11.10
N LYS A 163 -11.38 0.70 10.90
CA LYS A 163 -11.07 1.24 9.56
C LYS A 163 -10.20 0.30 8.73
N GLN A 164 -9.22 -0.35 9.37
CA GLN A 164 -8.35 -1.28 8.69
C GLN A 164 -9.12 -2.51 8.17
N THR A 165 -10.08 -3.00 8.97
CA THR A 165 -10.97 -4.11 8.60
C THR A 165 -11.90 -3.70 7.46
N LEU A 166 -12.47 -2.50 7.49
CA LEU A 166 -13.32 -1.96 6.43
C LEU A 166 -12.56 -1.90 5.09
N GLN A 167 -11.29 -1.47 5.13
CA GLN A 167 -10.44 -1.41 3.96
C GLN A 167 -10.14 -2.81 3.39
N CYS A 168 -9.84 -3.80 4.24
CA CYS A 168 -9.62 -5.19 3.80
C CYS A 168 -10.88 -5.79 3.15
N LEU A 169 -12.06 -5.54 3.74
CA LEU A 169 -13.34 -5.99 3.17
C LEU A 169 -13.60 -5.34 1.80
N PHE A 170 -13.30 -4.05 1.66
CA PHE A 170 -13.39 -3.32 0.40
C PHE A 170 -12.51 -3.96 -0.68
N GLU A 171 -11.25 -4.21 -0.35
CA GLU A 171 -10.29 -4.77 -1.30
C GLU A 171 -10.62 -6.21 -1.69
N GLY A 172 -11.12 -7.02 -0.74
CA GLY A 172 -11.67 -8.36 -1.02
C GLY A 172 -12.88 -8.33 -1.95
N GLN A 173 -13.82 -7.39 -1.74
CA GLN A 173 -14.95 -7.21 -2.65
C GLN A 173 -14.50 -6.75 -4.04
N ARG A 174 -13.52 -5.83 -4.12
CA ARG A 174 -12.93 -5.40 -5.39
C ARG A 174 -12.25 -6.57 -6.10
N PHE A 175 -11.48 -7.37 -5.38
CA PHE A 175 -10.83 -8.56 -5.92
C PHE A 175 -11.83 -9.57 -6.50
N ASN A 176 -12.93 -9.82 -5.79
CA ASN A 176 -13.97 -10.76 -6.24
C ASN A 176 -14.82 -10.20 -7.39
N LYS A 177 -15.28 -8.95 -7.32
CA LYS A 177 -16.17 -8.34 -8.34
C LYS A 177 -15.41 -7.91 -9.60
N CYS A 178 -14.18 -7.40 -9.47
CA CYS A 178 -13.34 -7.03 -10.61
C CYS A 178 -12.60 -8.23 -11.24
N ARG A 179 -12.79 -9.47 -10.74
CA ARG A 179 -12.40 -10.71 -11.45
C ARG A 179 -13.31 -11.04 -12.64
N VAL A 180 -14.50 -10.45 -12.73
CA VAL A 180 -15.26 -10.36 -13.97
C VAL A 180 -14.57 -9.26 -14.79
N PHE A 181 -13.65 -9.52 -15.72
CA PHE A 181 -13.61 -10.55 -16.74
C PHE A 181 -12.13 -10.71 -17.12
N SER A 182 -11.63 -11.94 -17.29
CA SER A 182 -10.30 -12.17 -17.84
C SER A 182 -10.21 -11.55 -19.24
N GLY A 183 -9.67 -10.33 -19.32
CA GLY A 183 -9.27 -9.59 -20.52
C GLY A 183 -10.14 -8.40 -20.99
N THR A 184 -11.23 -8.01 -20.33
CA THR A 184 -11.89 -6.73 -20.72
C THR A 184 -11.18 -5.56 -20.03
N LYS A 185 -11.08 -4.41 -20.70
CA LYS A 185 -10.53 -3.17 -20.12
C LYS A 185 -11.54 -2.42 -19.23
N GLU A 186 -12.73 -2.99 -19.01
CA GLU A 186 -13.77 -2.36 -18.19
C GLU A 186 -13.39 -2.33 -16.71
N ARG A 187 -13.20 -1.12 -16.17
CA ARG A 187 -13.11 -0.90 -14.73
C ARG A 187 -14.53 -0.71 -14.18
N ARG A 188 -15.12 -1.74 -13.60
CA ARG A 188 -16.37 -1.60 -12.84
C ARG A 188 -16.09 -1.04 -11.46
N ILE A 189 -16.82 0.01 -11.08
CA ILE A 189 -16.76 0.61 -9.75
C ILE A 189 -17.53 -0.31 -8.77
N PRO A 190 -16.95 -0.69 -7.62
CA PRO A 190 -17.67 -1.46 -6.61
C PRO A 190 -18.87 -0.66 -6.10
N VAL A 191 -20.07 -1.25 -6.18
CA VAL A 191 -21.32 -0.70 -5.63
C VAL A 191 -21.54 -1.19 -4.19
N PRO A 192 -22.24 -0.41 -3.35
CA PRO A 192 -22.60 -0.83 -2.00
C PRO A 192 -23.32 -2.18 -2.00
N THR A 193 -23.05 -2.94 -0.94
CA THR A 193 -23.71 -4.22 -0.66
C THR A 193 -24.57 -4.07 0.59
N SER A 194 -25.39 -5.07 0.92
CA SER A 194 -26.17 -5.10 2.16
C SER A 194 -25.33 -5.02 3.45
N ASN A 195 -24.00 -5.04 3.35
CA ASN A 195 -23.12 -4.80 4.47
C ASN A 195 -23.08 -3.29 4.81
N PRO A 196 -23.46 -2.86 6.03
CA PRO A 196 -23.46 -1.44 6.43
C PRO A 196 -22.08 -0.79 6.30
N PHE A 197 -21.01 -1.59 6.37
CA PHE A 197 -19.63 -1.15 6.19
C PHE A 197 -19.26 -0.80 4.74
N THR A 198 -20.18 -1.02 3.81
CA THR A 198 -20.06 -0.58 2.41
C THR A 198 -20.95 0.64 2.10
N LEU A 199 -21.77 1.14 3.03
CA LEU A 199 -22.61 2.32 2.79
C LEU A 199 -21.82 3.58 2.43
N LEU A 200 -20.55 3.68 2.84
CA LEU A 200 -19.67 4.81 2.51
C LEU A 200 -19.50 5.00 0.98
N PHE A 201 -19.82 3.99 0.16
CA PHE A 201 -19.85 4.09 -1.30
C PHE A 201 -20.87 5.09 -1.85
N GLU A 202 -21.95 5.37 -1.12
CA GLU A 202 -22.97 6.32 -1.57
C GLU A 202 -22.53 7.78 -1.36
N PHE A 203 -21.55 8.00 -0.48
CA PHE A 203 -21.16 9.33 -0.04
C PHE A 203 -19.85 9.84 -0.64
N VAL A 204 -18.92 8.95 -1.02
CA VAL A 204 -17.59 9.34 -1.51
C VAL A 204 -17.15 8.56 -2.72
N SER A 205 -16.53 9.26 -3.68
CA SER A 205 -16.03 8.67 -4.93
C SER A 205 -14.85 7.71 -4.73
N CYS A 206 -14.06 7.90 -3.67
CA CYS A 206 -12.89 7.06 -3.36
C CYS A 206 -12.87 6.62 -1.89
N PRO A 207 -13.70 5.64 -1.51
CA PRO A 207 -13.80 5.18 -0.11
C PRO A 207 -12.48 4.70 0.47
N ASN A 208 -11.59 4.13 -0.36
CA ASN A 208 -10.28 3.65 0.09
C ASN A 208 -9.44 4.76 0.72
N TYR A 209 -9.32 5.91 0.05
CA TYR A 209 -8.55 7.05 0.58
C TYR A 209 -9.22 7.63 1.82
N THR A 210 -10.56 7.67 1.87
CA THR A 210 -11.29 8.10 3.06
C THR A 210 -10.96 7.23 4.28
N TYR A 211 -10.99 5.89 4.12
CA TYR A 211 -10.62 4.97 5.19
C TYR A 211 -9.17 5.15 5.64
N GLU A 212 -8.26 5.38 4.70
CA GLU A 212 -6.85 5.59 4.99
C GLU A 212 -6.61 6.89 5.78
N VAL A 213 -7.19 8.01 5.34
CA VAL A 213 -7.14 9.29 6.08
C VAL A 213 -7.73 9.12 7.47
N MET A 214 -8.89 8.48 7.57
CA MET A 214 -9.51 8.21 8.86
C MET A 214 -8.63 7.34 9.75
N ALA A 215 -7.93 6.32 9.22
CA ALA A 215 -7.06 5.45 10.00
C ALA A 215 -5.89 6.25 10.58
N TRP A 216 -5.25 7.09 9.77
CA TRP A 216 -4.17 7.96 10.22
C TRP A 216 -4.63 9.01 11.23
N LEU A 217 -5.84 9.57 11.09
CA LEU A 217 -6.41 10.45 12.11
C LEU A 217 -6.61 9.73 13.46
N SER A 218 -7.07 8.49 13.44
CA SER A 218 -7.17 7.66 14.65
C SER A 218 -5.82 7.36 15.27
N PHE A 219 -4.79 7.09 14.44
CA PHE A 219 -3.42 6.88 14.90
C PHE A 219 -2.83 8.13 15.56
N THR A 220 -3.03 9.31 14.95
CA THR A 220 -2.60 10.59 15.53
C THR A 220 -3.33 10.89 16.83
N PHE A 221 -4.63 10.62 16.90
CA PHE A 221 -5.39 10.77 18.15
C PHE A 221 -4.87 9.80 19.22
N MET A 222 -4.56 8.56 18.88
CA MET A 222 -4.04 7.55 19.81
C MET A 222 -2.68 7.93 20.40
N THR A 223 -1.78 8.45 19.56
CA THR A 223 -0.39 8.76 19.94
C THR A 223 -0.21 10.18 20.48
N GLN A 224 -1.15 11.08 20.23
CA GLN A 224 -1.05 12.52 20.52
C GLN A 224 0.22 13.21 19.99
N CYS A 225 0.94 12.57 19.09
CA CYS A 225 2.06 13.18 18.38
C CYS A 225 1.52 14.02 17.23
N LEU A 226 1.06 15.23 17.53
CA LEU A 226 0.95 16.27 16.51
C LEU A 226 2.36 16.82 16.25
N PRO A 227 2.84 16.86 15.00
CA PRO A 227 4.15 17.45 14.66
C PRO A 227 4.32 18.93 15.03
N GLY A 228 3.30 19.57 15.61
CA GLY A 228 3.29 20.98 16.01
C GLY A 228 2.85 21.23 17.46
N LYS A 229 2.66 20.20 18.30
CA LYS A 229 2.49 20.43 19.73
C LYS A 229 3.87 20.33 20.37
N ASN A 230 4.46 21.51 20.59
CA ASN A 230 5.78 21.73 21.19
C ASN A 230 6.19 20.59 22.12
N PHE A 231 7.29 19.91 21.76
CA PHE A 231 8.12 19.25 22.76
C PHE A 231 8.56 20.36 23.71
N ASN A 232 7.88 20.51 24.84
CA ASN A 232 8.48 21.16 25.99
C ASN A 232 9.60 20.23 26.45
N VAL A 233 10.76 20.40 25.82
CA VAL A 233 12.03 19.96 26.37
C VAL A 233 12.22 20.82 27.63
N PRO A 234 12.30 20.23 28.83
CA PRO A 234 12.77 20.99 29.99
C PRO A 234 14.20 21.50 29.78
#